data_AF-A0A6B3C403-F1
#
_entry.id   AF-A0A6B3C403-F1
#
_cell.length_a   1.000
_cell.length_b   1.000
_cell.length_c   1.000
_cell.angle_alpha   90.00
_cell.angle_beta   90.00
_cell.angle_gamma   90.00
#
_symmetry.space_group_name_H-M   'P 1'
#
loop_
_entity.id
_entity.type
_entity.pdbx_description
1 polymer ?
#
loop_
_entity_poly.entity_id
_entity_poly.type
_entity_poly.pdbx_seq_one_letter_code
_entity_poly.pdbx_strand_id
1 'polypeptide(L)'
;MAQAAWFLRGGATITSGRLTTYNNSQPDYSPTGVIADFDKSGYGDLAVSDVPHSRIAGSVVILRGSSTGPVSTYSRLTQATSGVATDATKGDAFGYSLSAGDTNRDGYPDLAVSAVSEKVGSVSDAGGVHVLRGSRNGLTGAGSQWFTRATAGVPGDTSQYQMFGLAVRLRDIDRDGDADLLVSGQYGVGNVLLRAAGASGVTVGAASEVGVRAEFPQ
;
A
#
# COMPACT_ATOMS: atom_id res chain seq x y z
N MET A 1 -7.41 21.82 -12.78
CA MET A 1 -5.97 22.07 -12.57
C MET A 1 -5.24 20.76 -12.79
N ALA A 2 -4.18 20.74 -13.61
CA ALA A 2 -3.43 19.52 -13.88
C ALA A 2 -2.53 19.19 -12.68
N GLN A 3 -2.55 17.94 -12.25
CA GLN A 3 -1.64 17.42 -11.21
C GLN A 3 -0.28 17.13 -11.83
N ALA A 4 0.79 17.41 -11.09
CA ALA A 4 2.15 17.13 -11.53
C ALA A 4 2.88 16.26 -10.50
N ALA A 5 3.33 15.08 -10.93
CA ALA A 5 4.36 14.32 -10.25
C ALA A 5 5.73 14.76 -10.79
N TRP A 6 6.66 15.09 -9.90
CA TRP A 6 8.02 15.52 -10.28
C TRP A 6 9.00 14.35 -10.16
N PHE A 7 9.83 14.17 -11.17
CA PHE A 7 10.91 13.18 -11.18
C PHE A 7 12.27 13.86 -11.05
N LEU A 8 13.09 13.37 -10.13
CA LEU A 8 14.45 13.85 -9.89
C LEU A 8 15.45 12.78 -10.32
N ARG A 9 16.17 13.02 -11.42
CA ARG A 9 17.42 12.30 -11.69
C ARG A 9 18.48 12.94 -10.79
N GLY A 10 19.05 12.18 -9.86
CA GLY A 10 20.23 12.62 -9.11
C GLY A 10 21.33 13.07 -10.07
N GLY A 11 21.79 14.31 -9.91
CA GLY A 11 22.78 14.98 -10.75
C GLY A 11 23.02 16.41 -10.28
N ALA A 12 24.15 17.01 -10.65
CA ALA A 12 24.57 18.35 -10.18
C ALA A 12 23.63 19.51 -10.59
N THR A 13 22.65 19.24 -11.46
CA THR A 13 21.64 20.19 -11.91
C THR A 13 20.24 19.59 -11.79
N ILE A 14 19.37 20.26 -11.04
CA ILE A 14 17.96 19.92 -10.90
C ILE A 14 17.26 20.33 -12.20
N THR A 15 16.77 19.34 -12.96
CA THR A 15 15.95 19.56 -14.16
C THR A 15 14.61 18.86 -13.98
N SER A 16 13.51 19.52 -14.39
CA SER A 16 12.19 18.90 -14.35
C SER A 16 12.17 17.65 -15.22
N GLY A 17 11.74 16.52 -14.66
CA GLY A 17 11.37 15.36 -15.44
C GLY A 17 10.11 15.59 -16.28
N ARG A 18 9.73 14.56 -17.03
CA ARG A 18 8.51 14.53 -17.84
C ARG A 18 7.26 14.49 -16.95
N LEU A 19 6.28 15.34 -17.25
CA LEU A 19 4.95 15.29 -16.63
C LEU A 19 4.12 14.14 -17.22
N THR A 20 3.60 13.26 -16.36
CA THR A 20 2.59 12.26 -16.73
C THR A 20 1.25 12.64 -16.14
N THR A 21 0.23 12.74 -16.99
CA THR A 21 -1.17 13.00 -16.59
C THR A 21 -1.97 11.71 -16.68
N TYR A 22 -2.73 11.38 -15.64
CA TYR A 22 -3.68 10.27 -15.65
C TYR A 22 -5.10 10.77 -15.41
N ASN A 23 -6.08 10.01 -15.87
CA ASN A 23 -7.49 10.36 -15.71
C ASN A 23 -7.92 10.11 -14.25
N ASN A 24 -8.57 11.11 -13.65
CA ASN A 24 -9.14 11.01 -12.32
C ASN A 24 -10.55 11.61 -12.30
N SER A 25 -11.45 11.01 -11.52
CA SER A 25 -12.83 11.50 -11.35
C SER A 25 -12.91 12.77 -10.50
N GLN A 26 -11.92 13.02 -9.64
CA GLN A 26 -11.82 14.22 -8.79
C GLN A 26 -10.35 14.59 -8.59
N PRO A 27 -10.00 15.87 -8.35
CA PRO A 27 -8.62 16.22 -8.02
C PRO A 27 -8.21 15.62 -6.66
N ASP A 28 -7.07 14.93 -6.66
CA ASP A 28 -6.30 14.55 -5.47
C ASP A 28 -5.30 15.66 -5.13
N TYR A 29 -5.44 16.24 -3.94
CA TYR A 29 -4.59 17.35 -3.50
C TYR A 29 -3.42 16.91 -2.63
N SER A 30 -3.39 15.63 -2.21
CA SER A 30 -2.40 15.11 -1.29
C SER A 30 -1.96 13.69 -1.67
N PRO A 31 -1.56 13.42 -2.93
CA PRO A 31 -1.12 12.09 -3.30
C PRO A 31 0.17 11.74 -2.55
N THR A 32 0.23 10.52 -2.07
CA THR A 32 1.46 9.89 -1.56
C THR A 32 2.00 8.92 -2.60
N GLY A 33 3.25 8.51 -2.47
CA GLY A 33 3.82 7.52 -3.38
C GLY A 33 5.02 6.81 -2.81
N VAL A 34 5.32 5.66 -3.40
CA VAL A 34 6.50 4.84 -3.08
C VAL A 34 7.25 4.49 -4.36
N ILE A 35 8.55 4.26 -4.21
CA ILE A 35 9.44 3.85 -5.29
C ILE A 35 9.97 2.46 -4.99
N ALA A 36 9.82 1.54 -5.94
CA ALA A 36 10.45 0.23 -5.92
C ALA A 36 10.53 -0.33 -7.35
N ASP A 37 11.45 -1.25 -7.61
CA ASP A 37 11.57 -1.92 -8.91
C ASP A 37 10.67 -3.17 -8.93
N PHE A 38 9.35 -2.97 -9.02
CA PHE A 38 8.35 -4.04 -8.85
C PHE A 38 8.44 -5.10 -9.96
N ASP A 39 9.09 -4.77 -11.09
CA ASP A 39 9.31 -5.69 -12.21
C ASP A 39 10.76 -6.15 -12.43
N LYS A 40 11.69 -5.71 -11.56
CA LYS A 40 13.13 -5.98 -11.65
C LYS A 40 13.73 -5.62 -13.01
N SER A 41 13.23 -4.54 -13.63
CA SER A 41 13.78 -3.99 -14.86
C SER A 41 15.13 -3.28 -14.66
N GLY A 42 15.53 -3.06 -13.40
CA GLY A 42 16.71 -2.29 -13.02
C GLY A 42 16.41 -0.79 -12.83
N TYR A 43 15.15 -0.38 -12.95
CA TYR A 43 14.71 1.01 -12.78
C TYR A 43 13.57 1.06 -11.76
N GLY A 44 13.61 2.03 -10.85
CA GLY A 44 12.53 2.22 -9.89
C GLY A 44 11.22 2.61 -10.58
N ASP A 45 10.16 1.86 -10.32
CA ASP A 45 8.79 2.18 -10.66
C ASP A 45 8.19 3.10 -9.58
N LEU A 46 7.14 3.84 -9.95
CA LEU A 46 6.30 4.54 -8.99
C LEU A 46 4.98 3.83 -8.77
N ALA A 47 4.58 3.73 -7.51
CA ALA A 47 3.19 3.54 -7.12
C ALA A 47 2.70 4.82 -6.42
N VAL A 48 1.66 5.45 -6.97
CA VAL A 48 1.12 6.74 -6.50
C VAL A 48 -0.34 6.57 -6.11
N SER A 49 -0.71 7.06 -4.94
CA SER A 49 -2.10 7.02 -4.49
C SER A 49 -2.98 7.91 -5.36
N ASP A 50 -4.19 7.44 -5.64
CA ASP A 50 -5.25 8.25 -6.21
C ASP A 50 -6.55 7.90 -5.48
N VAL A 51 -6.67 8.46 -4.27
CA VAL A 51 -7.75 8.17 -3.32
C VAL A 51 -9.10 8.71 -3.78
N PRO A 52 -9.23 9.90 -4.38
CA PRO A 52 -10.53 10.43 -4.84
C PRO A 52 -11.17 9.63 -5.99
N HIS A 53 -10.41 8.72 -6.62
CA HIS A 53 -10.90 7.89 -7.70
C HIS A 53 -12.22 7.18 -7.37
N SER A 54 -13.18 7.25 -8.30
CA SER A 54 -14.47 6.55 -8.24
C SER A 54 -15.21 6.80 -6.91
N ARG A 55 -15.42 8.08 -6.58
CA ARG A 55 -16.11 8.51 -5.34
C ARG A 55 -15.44 7.98 -4.07
N ILE A 56 -14.11 8.05 -4.03
CA ILE A 56 -13.29 7.60 -2.89
C ILE A 56 -13.29 6.08 -2.70
N ALA A 57 -13.66 5.31 -3.73
CA ALA A 57 -13.27 3.89 -3.74
C ALA A 57 -11.74 3.74 -3.74
N GLY A 58 -11.07 4.69 -4.39
CA GLY A 58 -9.62 4.78 -4.38
C GLY A 58 -8.95 3.88 -5.41
N SER A 59 -7.67 4.16 -5.65
CA SER A 59 -6.84 3.45 -6.61
C SER A 59 -5.37 3.75 -6.37
N VAL A 60 -4.50 2.96 -6.99
CA VAL A 60 -3.06 3.23 -7.08
C VAL A 60 -2.66 3.26 -8.55
N VAL A 61 -2.01 4.34 -8.97
CA VAL A 61 -1.46 4.50 -10.30
C VAL A 61 -0.02 4.03 -10.31
N ILE A 62 0.31 3.12 -11.23
CA ILE A 62 1.66 2.58 -11.37
C ILE A 62 2.30 3.14 -12.64
N LEU A 63 3.50 3.71 -12.50
CA LEU A 63 4.31 4.18 -13.63
C LEU A 63 5.62 3.40 -13.65
N ARG A 64 5.85 2.63 -14.71
CA ARG A 64 7.07 1.84 -14.87
C ARG A 64 8.30 2.74 -15.07
N GLY A 65 9.37 2.44 -14.36
CA GLY A 65 10.67 3.10 -14.46
C GLY A 65 11.36 2.91 -15.81
N SER A 66 12.26 3.82 -16.15
CA SER A 66 13.21 3.64 -17.25
C SER A 66 14.47 4.47 -16.99
N SER A 67 15.48 4.34 -17.86
CA SER A 67 16.72 5.10 -17.78
C SER A 67 16.52 6.62 -17.82
N THR A 68 15.38 7.09 -18.34
CA THR A 68 15.02 8.51 -18.44
C THR A 68 13.95 8.94 -17.42
N GLY A 69 13.70 8.15 -16.39
CA GLY A 69 12.54 8.29 -15.50
C GLY A 69 11.36 7.46 -16.00
N PRO A 70 10.20 7.46 -15.32
CA PRO A 70 9.14 6.56 -15.71
C PRO A 70 8.49 6.90 -17.04
N VAL A 71 7.96 5.86 -17.67
CA VAL A 71 7.29 5.92 -18.96
C VAL A 71 5.95 6.67 -18.83
N SER A 72 5.46 7.19 -19.95
CA SER A 72 4.21 8.00 -19.96
C SER A 72 2.93 7.18 -19.88
N THR A 73 3.01 5.85 -19.99
CA THR A 73 1.89 4.95 -19.80
C THR A 73 1.82 4.53 -18.34
N TYR A 74 0.61 4.54 -17.77
CA TYR A 74 0.37 4.04 -16.43
C TYR A 74 -0.56 2.82 -16.45
N SER A 75 -0.44 1.97 -15.44
CA SER A 75 -1.51 1.05 -15.08
C SER A 75 -2.20 1.54 -13.80
N ARG A 76 -3.37 0.99 -13.51
CA ARG A 76 -4.17 1.36 -12.33
C ARG A 76 -4.64 0.11 -11.61
N LEU A 77 -4.43 0.10 -10.31
CA LEU A 77 -4.86 -0.95 -9.40
C LEU A 77 -5.98 -0.40 -8.50
N THR A 78 -6.97 -1.23 -8.25
CA THR A 78 -8.12 -0.99 -7.38
C THR A 78 -8.50 -2.32 -6.71
N GLN A 79 -9.40 -2.30 -5.73
CA GLN A 79 -9.97 -3.55 -5.18
C GLN A 79 -10.74 -4.35 -6.25
N ALA A 80 -11.23 -3.71 -7.32
CA ALA A 80 -11.84 -4.40 -8.46
C ALA A 80 -10.82 -5.02 -9.44
N THR A 81 -9.51 -4.87 -9.20
CA THR A 81 -8.49 -5.53 -10.02
C THR A 81 -8.52 -7.04 -9.78
N SER A 82 -8.58 -7.84 -10.85
CA SER A 82 -8.64 -9.30 -10.73
C SER A 82 -7.54 -9.85 -9.83
N GLY A 83 -7.93 -10.62 -8.81
CA GLY A 83 -7.05 -11.22 -7.81
C GLY A 83 -6.86 -10.37 -6.55
N VAL A 84 -7.23 -9.09 -6.56
CA VAL A 84 -7.34 -8.28 -5.34
C VAL A 84 -8.66 -8.64 -4.65
N ALA A 85 -8.59 -8.96 -3.36
CA ALA A 85 -9.77 -9.31 -2.58
C ALA A 85 -10.67 -8.08 -2.32
N THR A 86 -11.90 -8.37 -1.88
CA THR A 86 -13.01 -7.44 -1.63
C THR A 86 -13.48 -6.69 -2.88
N ASP A 87 -14.70 -6.17 -2.82
CA ASP A 87 -15.24 -5.35 -3.92
C ASP A 87 -14.82 -3.90 -3.71
N ALA A 88 -14.52 -3.18 -4.79
CA ALA A 88 -14.32 -1.74 -4.71
C ALA A 88 -15.66 -1.04 -4.47
N THR A 89 -15.84 -0.47 -3.29
CA THR A 89 -17.04 0.28 -2.90
C THR A 89 -16.74 1.75 -2.61
N LYS A 90 -17.78 2.56 -2.62
CA LYS A 90 -17.65 4.00 -2.40
C LYS A 90 -17.13 4.27 -0.99
N GLY A 91 -15.96 4.89 -0.89
CA GLY A 91 -15.41 5.39 0.37
C GLY A 91 -14.35 4.51 1.00
N ASP A 92 -14.03 3.34 0.43
CA ASP A 92 -13.03 2.41 0.98
C ASP A 92 -11.63 3.01 1.06
N ALA A 93 -11.37 4.04 0.25
CA ALA A 93 -10.12 4.79 0.20
C ALA A 93 -8.90 3.88 -0.05
N PHE A 94 -9.02 2.95 -1.00
CA PHE A 94 -7.89 2.14 -1.45
C PHE A 94 -6.75 3.03 -1.96
N GLY A 95 -5.53 2.78 -1.48
CA GLY A 95 -4.37 3.61 -1.78
C GLY A 95 -4.09 4.70 -0.75
N TYR A 96 -4.82 4.75 0.38
CA TYR A 96 -4.62 5.77 1.41
C TYR A 96 -3.20 5.78 1.99
N SER A 97 -2.65 4.59 2.27
CA SER A 97 -1.27 4.40 2.70
C SER A 97 -0.58 3.33 1.86
N LEU A 98 0.67 3.59 1.50
CA LEU A 98 1.49 2.73 0.64
C LEU A 98 2.84 2.41 1.30
N SER A 99 3.32 1.19 1.11
CA SER A 99 4.69 0.80 1.45
C SER A 99 5.17 -0.34 0.57
N ALA A 100 6.46 -0.35 0.21
CA ALA A 100 7.04 -1.39 -0.63
C ALA A 100 8.16 -2.16 0.09
N GLY A 101 8.25 -3.46 -0.17
CA GLY A 101 9.24 -4.38 0.37
C GLY A 101 8.96 -5.80 -0.10
N ASP A 102 9.99 -6.61 -0.29
CA ASP A 102 9.83 -8.01 -0.71
C ASP A 102 9.39 -8.85 0.48
N THR A 103 8.12 -9.28 0.50
CA THR A 103 7.55 -10.05 1.62
C THR A 103 7.68 -11.55 1.42
N ASN A 104 8.10 -12.01 0.23
CA ASN A 104 8.06 -13.43 -0.10
C ASN A 104 9.41 -14.02 -0.55
N ARG A 105 10.49 -13.23 -0.50
CA ARG A 105 11.86 -13.58 -0.91
C ARG A 105 11.96 -14.03 -2.37
N ASP A 106 11.06 -13.61 -3.25
CA ASP A 106 11.21 -13.84 -4.69
C ASP A 106 12.10 -12.78 -5.38
N GLY A 107 12.50 -11.76 -4.60
CA GLY A 107 13.35 -10.67 -4.99
C GLY A 107 12.65 -9.58 -5.79
N TYR A 108 11.34 -9.69 -6.05
CA TYR A 108 10.51 -8.61 -6.53
C TYR A 108 9.93 -7.90 -5.30
N PRO A 109 10.11 -6.57 -5.16
CA PRO A 109 9.42 -5.83 -4.11
C PRO A 109 7.90 -6.00 -4.25
N ASP A 110 7.21 -6.15 -3.13
CA ASP A 110 5.74 -6.16 -3.06
C ASP A 110 5.23 -4.78 -2.65
N LEU A 111 3.92 -4.56 -2.77
CA LEU A 111 3.26 -3.32 -2.37
C LEU A 111 2.16 -3.58 -1.34
N ALA A 112 2.32 -3.05 -0.13
CA ALA A 112 1.23 -2.90 0.82
C ALA A 112 0.37 -1.69 0.46
N VAL A 113 -0.95 -1.89 0.39
CA VAL A 113 -1.94 -0.87 0.04
C VAL A 113 -3.09 -0.93 1.04
N SER A 114 -3.36 0.16 1.77
CA SER A 114 -4.54 0.21 2.64
C SER A 114 -5.81 0.63 1.91
N ALA A 115 -6.91 -0.04 2.26
CA ALA A 115 -8.28 0.43 2.09
C ALA A 115 -8.78 0.83 3.49
N VAL A 116 -8.36 2.02 3.92
CA VAL A 116 -8.42 2.43 5.34
C VAL A 116 -9.86 2.56 5.85
N SER A 117 -10.83 2.79 4.96
CA SER A 117 -12.25 2.94 5.30
C SER A 117 -13.10 1.73 4.88
N GLU A 118 -12.47 0.63 4.47
CA GLU A 118 -13.16 -0.62 4.12
C GLU A 118 -14.10 -1.06 5.24
N LYS A 119 -15.31 -1.45 4.86
CA LYS A 119 -16.27 -2.08 5.76
C LYS A 119 -15.97 -3.58 5.89
N VAL A 120 -15.63 -4.04 7.08
CA VAL A 120 -15.35 -5.45 7.36
C VAL A 120 -16.56 -6.10 8.00
N GLY A 121 -17.23 -6.99 7.25
CA GLY A 121 -18.51 -7.57 7.68
C GLY A 121 -19.58 -6.47 7.84
N SER A 122 -20.09 -6.29 9.07
CA SER A 122 -21.05 -5.23 9.41
C SER A 122 -20.40 -3.98 10.02
N VAL A 123 -19.08 -3.95 10.19
CA VAL A 123 -18.37 -2.87 10.88
C VAL A 123 -17.84 -1.85 9.86
N SER A 124 -18.38 -0.63 9.87
CA SER A 124 -17.92 0.44 8.97
C SER A 124 -16.60 1.06 9.40
N ASP A 125 -15.82 1.52 8.43
CA ASP A 125 -14.51 2.16 8.67
C ASP A 125 -13.58 1.33 9.57
N ALA A 126 -13.71 0.00 9.46
CA ALA A 126 -12.84 -0.95 10.15
C ALA A 126 -11.45 -0.93 9.51
N GLY A 127 -11.40 -0.85 8.18
CA GLY A 127 -10.20 -0.78 7.38
C GLY A 127 -9.53 -2.13 7.15
N GLY A 128 -8.65 -2.16 6.15
CA GLY A 128 -7.76 -3.29 5.91
C GLY A 128 -6.60 -2.96 4.99
N VAL A 129 -5.72 -3.95 4.84
CA VAL A 129 -4.49 -3.83 4.05
C VAL A 129 -4.37 -4.98 3.07
N HIS A 130 -4.17 -4.65 1.80
CA HIS A 130 -3.73 -5.59 0.78
C HIS A 130 -2.21 -5.62 0.70
N VAL A 131 -1.64 -6.79 0.42
CA VAL A 131 -0.24 -6.92 -0.04
C VAL A 131 -0.27 -7.48 -1.44
N LEU A 132 0.14 -6.68 -2.43
CA LEU A 132 0.17 -7.03 -3.85
C LEU A 132 1.57 -7.49 -4.22
N ARG A 133 1.69 -8.68 -4.80
CA ARG A 133 3.01 -9.24 -5.13
C ARG A 133 3.64 -8.56 -6.33
N GLY A 134 4.94 -8.27 -6.22
CA GLY A 134 5.79 -7.95 -7.35
C GLY A 134 5.96 -9.16 -8.26
N SER A 135 6.35 -8.93 -9.51
CA SER A 135 6.65 -10.01 -10.45
C SER A 135 7.37 -9.45 -11.67
N ARG A 136 7.88 -10.30 -12.57
CA ARG A 136 8.42 -9.84 -13.87
C ARG A 136 7.47 -8.97 -14.71
N ASN A 137 6.16 -9.02 -14.43
CA ASN A 137 5.14 -8.22 -15.12
C ASN A 137 4.80 -6.93 -14.34
N GLY A 138 5.46 -6.67 -13.22
CA GLY A 138 5.12 -5.66 -12.22
C GLY A 138 3.99 -6.11 -11.29
N LEU A 139 3.34 -5.12 -10.67
CA LEU A 139 2.23 -5.32 -9.76
C LEU A 139 0.95 -5.72 -10.51
N THR A 140 0.30 -6.76 -10.01
CA THR A 140 -1.05 -7.21 -10.42
C THR A 140 -1.86 -7.58 -9.18
N GLY A 141 -3.08 -8.10 -9.33
CA GLY A 141 -3.80 -8.72 -8.21
C GLY A 141 -3.41 -10.17 -7.93
N ALA A 142 -2.57 -10.79 -8.77
CA ALA A 142 -2.21 -12.20 -8.61
C ALA A 142 -1.43 -12.42 -7.30
N GLY A 143 -1.88 -13.37 -6.49
CA GLY A 143 -1.25 -13.69 -5.21
C GLY A 143 -1.39 -12.60 -4.15
N SER A 144 -2.34 -11.68 -4.31
CA SER A 144 -2.60 -10.66 -3.29
C SER A 144 -3.03 -11.30 -1.97
N GLN A 145 -2.62 -10.69 -0.86
CA GLN A 145 -3.06 -11.05 0.48
C GLN A 145 -3.93 -9.94 1.06
N TRP A 146 -4.87 -10.28 1.93
CA TRP A 146 -5.79 -9.35 2.57
C TRP A 146 -5.79 -9.55 4.08
N PHE A 147 -5.56 -8.48 4.82
CA PHE A 147 -5.47 -8.49 6.28
C PHE A 147 -6.36 -7.41 6.89
N THR A 148 -7.13 -7.82 7.89
CA THR A 148 -7.93 -6.94 8.75
C THR A 148 -7.78 -7.39 10.19
N ARG A 149 -8.33 -6.63 11.13
CA ARG A 149 -8.48 -7.07 12.52
C ARG A 149 -9.44 -8.26 12.68
N ALA A 150 -10.23 -8.60 11.65
CA ALA A 150 -11.07 -9.80 11.64
C ALA A 150 -10.35 -11.04 11.08
N THR A 151 -9.14 -10.88 10.53
CA THR A 151 -8.35 -12.02 10.07
C THR A 151 -7.96 -12.89 11.26
N ALA A 152 -8.35 -14.16 11.25
CA ALA A 152 -8.03 -15.09 12.33
C ALA A 152 -6.51 -15.12 12.61
N GLY A 153 -6.13 -14.93 13.87
CA GLY A 153 -4.73 -14.84 14.30
C GLY A 153 -4.16 -13.42 14.35
N VAL A 154 -4.84 -12.42 13.76
CA VAL A 154 -4.51 -11.01 14.00
C VAL A 154 -5.06 -10.61 15.37
N PRO A 155 -4.24 -10.04 16.27
CA PRO A 155 -4.68 -9.73 17.62
C PRO A 155 -5.64 -8.54 17.70
N GLY A 156 -6.46 -8.56 18.76
CA GLY A 156 -7.48 -7.56 19.11
C GLY A 156 -8.71 -7.55 18.19
N ASP A 157 -9.73 -6.80 18.60
CA ASP A 157 -11.03 -6.84 17.96
C ASP A 157 -11.17 -5.84 16.80
N THR A 158 -12.08 -6.16 15.88
CA THR A 158 -12.53 -5.23 14.84
C THR A 158 -13.53 -4.24 15.44
N SER A 159 -13.29 -2.94 15.29
CA SER A 159 -14.21 -1.91 15.77
C SER A 159 -14.48 -0.83 14.72
N GLN A 160 -15.60 -0.13 14.88
CA GLN A 160 -15.97 0.97 13.99
C GLN A 160 -14.95 2.11 14.09
N TYR A 161 -14.65 2.75 12.96
CA TYR A 161 -13.69 3.86 12.85
C TYR A 161 -12.27 3.53 13.33
N GLN A 162 -11.94 2.24 13.42
CA GLN A 162 -10.60 1.78 13.74
C GLN A 162 -9.60 2.09 12.63
N MET A 163 -10.05 2.16 11.37
CA MET A 163 -9.24 2.58 10.24
C MET A 163 -7.91 1.80 10.16
N PHE A 164 -7.98 0.47 10.31
CA PHE A 164 -6.82 -0.41 10.21
C PHE A 164 -6.17 -0.25 8.84
N GLY A 165 -4.91 0.17 8.81
CA GLY A 165 -4.24 0.63 7.57
C GLY A 165 -4.03 2.13 7.48
N LEU A 166 -4.26 2.89 8.56
CA LEU A 166 -3.99 4.33 8.61
C LEU A 166 -2.54 4.66 8.21
N ALA A 167 -1.60 3.86 8.69
CA ALA A 167 -0.26 3.76 8.13
C ALA A 167 0.16 2.31 7.96
N VAL A 168 0.85 2.01 6.86
CA VAL A 168 1.44 0.69 6.59
C VAL A 168 2.95 0.80 6.35
N ARG A 169 3.73 -0.17 6.83
CA ARG A 169 5.17 -0.26 6.55
C ARG A 169 5.57 -1.70 6.26
N LEU A 170 6.30 -1.90 5.17
CA LEU A 170 6.99 -3.14 4.84
C LEU A 170 8.48 -3.00 5.15
N ARG A 171 8.99 -3.73 6.15
CA ARG A 171 10.41 -3.75 6.52
C ARG A 171 10.78 -5.06 7.17
N ASP A 172 11.95 -5.58 6.82
CA ASP A 172 12.57 -6.69 7.52
C ASP A 172 13.03 -6.24 8.92
N ILE A 173 12.25 -6.60 9.94
CA ILE A 173 12.47 -6.11 11.31
C ILE A 173 13.34 -7.05 12.14
N ASP A 174 13.41 -8.34 11.80
CA ASP A 174 14.23 -9.32 12.53
C ASP A 174 15.41 -9.90 11.74
N ARG A 175 15.62 -9.41 10.52
CA ARG A 175 16.72 -9.81 9.63
C ARG A 175 16.62 -11.25 9.15
N ASP A 176 15.42 -11.78 9.02
CA ASP A 176 15.22 -13.05 8.36
C ASP A 176 15.29 -12.92 6.81
N GLY A 177 15.21 -11.70 6.28
CA GLY A 177 15.28 -11.40 4.85
C GLY A 177 13.93 -11.25 4.14
N ASP A 178 12.80 -11.43 4.83
CA ASP A 178 11.48 -11.02 4.33
C ASP A 178 11.13 -9.63 4.89
N ALA A 179 10.39 -8.82 4.14
CA ALA A 179 9.79 -7.60 4.65
C ALA A 179 8.51 -7.90 5.44
N ASP A 180 8.48 -7.48 6.71
CA ASP A 180 7.32 -7.63 7.60
C ASP A 180 6.37 -6.45 7.49
N LEU A 181 5.09 -6.70 7.78
CA LEU A 181 4.04 -5.71 7.68
C LEU A 181 3.69 -5.14 9.06
N LEU A 182 4.00 -3.86 9.28
CA LEU A 182 3.44 -3.06 10.37
C LEU A 182 2.21 -2.30 9.88
N VAL A 183 1.11 -2.41 10.63
CA VAL A 183 -0.15 -1.72 10.37
C VAL A 183 -0.59 -0.93 11.60
N SER A 184 -0.91 0.35 11.42
CA SER A 184 -1.54 1.17 12.47
C SER A 184 -3.04 1.36 12.22
N GLY A 185 -3.75 1.82 13.26
CA GLY A 185 -5.13 2.31 13.14
C GLY A 185 -5.36 3.57 13.97
N GLN A 186 -6.59 4.05 13.97
CA GLN A 186 -7.05 5.27 14.62
C GLN A 186 -7.60 5.02 16.05
N TYR A 187 -7.55 6.04 16.91
CA TYR A 187 -8.13 6.04 18.27
C TYR A 187 -7.50 5.06 19.27
N GLY A 188 -6.17 4.99 19.32
CA GLY A 188 -5.48 4.21 20.37
C GLY A 188 -5.61 2.69 20.22
N VAL A 189 -6.17 2.24 19.09
CA VAL A 189 -6.02 0.85 18.64
C VAL A 189 -4.54 0.56 18.42
N GLY A 190 -4.06 -0.54 19.02
CA GLY A 190 -2.66 -0.92 18.93
C GLY A 190 -2.20 -1.06 17.48
N ASN A 191 -0.90 -0.85 17.24
CA ASN A 191 -0.32 -1.24 15.96
C ASN A 191 -0.25 -2.77 15.92
N VAL A 192 -0.35 -3.37 14.74
CA VAL A 192 -0.15 -4.81 14.55
C VAL A 192 1.09 -5.00 13.68
N LEU A 193 2.00 -5.86 14.14
CA LEU A 193 3.10 -6.37 13.35
C LEU A 193 2.74 -7.78 12.89
N LEU A 194 2.69 -8.00 11.57
CA LEU A 194 2.53 -9.31 10.94
C LEU A 194 3.87 -9.71 10.31
N ARG A 195 4.32 -10.94 10.58
CA ARG A 195 5.62 -11.44 10.11
C ARG A 195 5.49 -12.14 8.76
N ALA A 196 6.39 -11.84 7.84
CA ALA A 196 6.51 -12.59 6.61
C ALA A 196 7.22 -13.94 6.84
N ALA A 197 7.03 -14.89 5.91
CA ALA A 197 7.57 -16.24 6.04
C ALA A 197 7.87 -16.87 4.68
N GLY A 198 8.96 -16.43 4.05
CA GLY A 198 9.44 -16.91 2.76
C GLY A 198 8.37 -16.81 1.70
N ALA A 199 8.32 -17.78 0.78
CA ALA A 199 7.40 -17.77 -0.36
C ALA A 199 5.90 -17.58 -0.03
N SER A 200 5.51 -17.80 1.24
CA SER A 200 4.14 -17.56 1.73
C SER A 200 3.76 -16.09 1.78
N GLY A 201 4.72 -15.16 1.83
CA GLY A 201 4.45 -13.74 2.05
C GLY A 201 4.18 -13.42 3.53
N VAL A 202 3.42 -12.36 3.77
CA VAL A 202 2.97 -11.96 5.13
C VAL A 202 2.09 -13.04 5.75
N THR A 203 2.28 -13.33 7.04
CA THR A 203 1.53 -14.35 7.78
C THR A 203 1.02 -13.85 9.14
N VAL A 204 0.07 -14.57 9.71
CA VAL A 204 -0.49 -14.31 11.04
C VAL A 204 0.15 -15.14 12.15
N GLY A 205 1.02 -16.10 11.83
CA GLY A 205 1.57 -17.08 12.79
C GLY A 205 2.41 -16.45 13.90
N ALA A 206 2.97 -15.26 13.65
CA ALA A 206 3.70 -14.46 14.61
C ALA A 206 3.16 -13.01 14.69
N ALA A 207 1.85 -12.83 14.41
CA ALA A 207 1.23 -11.53 14.54
C ALA A 207 1.20 -11.07 16.00
N SER A 208 1.51 -9.80 16.25
CA SER A 208 1.59 -9.23 17.60
C SER A 208 1.11 -7.78 17.63
N GLU A 209 0.56 -7.35 18.76
CA GLU A 209 0.31 -5.92 18.99
C GLU A 209 1.60 -5.22 19.42
N VAL A 210 1.89 -4.09 18.78
CA VAL A 210 3.00 -3.19 19.11
C VAL A 210 2.41 -1.93 19.75
N GLY A 211 2.40 -1.92 21.09
CA GLY A 211 1.95 -0.79 21.88
C GLY A 211 3.03 0.29 22.01
N VAL A 212 2.77 1.48 21.49
CA VAL A 212 3.52 2.70 21.83
C VAL A 212 2.50 3.71 22.33
N ARG A 213 2.52 4.00 23.63
CA ARG A 213 1.60 4.96 24.25
C ARG A 213 2.37 6.22 24.62
N ALA A 214 1.97 7.35 24.05
CA ALA A 214 2.40 8.65 24.53
C ALA A 214 1.62 8.94 25.82
N GLU A 215 2.29 8.95 26.95
CA GLU A 215 1.70 9.43 28.20
C GLU A 215 1.72 10.96 28.20
N PHE A 216 0.55 11.56 28.47
CA PHE A 216 0.41 13.00 28.71
C PHE A 216 0.09 13.20 30.19
N PRO A 217 1.09 13.19 31.09
CA PRO A 217 0.86 13.58 32.47
C PRO A 217 0.39 15.05 32.46
N GLN A 218 -0.84 15.28 32.94
CA GLN A 218 -1.34 16.63 33.21
C GLN A 218 -0.70 17.21 34.46
#